data_AF-A0A946UIA8-F1
#
_entry.id   AF-A0A946UIA8-F1
#
_cell.length_a   1.000
_cell.length_b   1.000
_cell.length_c   1.000
_cell.angle_alpha   90.00
_cell.angle_beta   90.00
_cell.angle_gamma   90.00
#
_symmetry.space_group_name_H-M   'P 1'
#
loop_
_entity.id
_entity.type
_entity.pdbx_description
1 polymer ?
#
loop_
_entity_poly.entity_id
_entity_poly.type
_entity_poly.pdbx_seq_one_letter_code
_entity_poly.pdbx_strand_id
1 'polypeptide(L)' 'GKGRRINEIIDEMFMVAEGVKSAPAVMALADQYQVDMPIAREVFQVVQGKSTAKRAFRGLLRTLAGAESEPG' A
#
# COMPACT_ATOMS: atom_id res chain seq x y z
N GLY A 1 -14.17 7.09 3.78
CA GLY A 1 -13.70 7.64 2.49
C GLY A 1 -14.90 8.04 1.65
N LYS A 2 -14.76 9.06 0.78
CA LYS A 2 -15.87 9.58 -0.05
C LYS A 2 -16.16 8.76 -1.32
N GLY A 3 -15.51 7.60 -1.51
CA GLY A 3 -15.74 6.70 -2.65
C GLY A 3 -15.18 7.15 -4.00
N ARG A 4 -14.41 8.25 -4.03
CA ARG A 4 -13.79 8.80 -5.24
C ARG A 4 -12.72 7.87 -5.83
N ARG A 5 -12.55 7.89 -7.15
CA ARG A 5 -11.47 7.13 -7.83
C ARG A 5 -10.13 7.84 -7.66
N ILE A 6 -9.05 7.06 -7.64
CA ILE A 6 -7.70 7.59 -7.45
C ILE A 6 -7.28 8.57 -8.56
N ASN A 7 -7.67 8.30 -9.81
CA ASN A 7 -7.34 9.15 -10.94
C ASN A 7 -8.00 10.53 -10.81
N GLU A 8 -9.27 10.59 -10.40
CA GLU A 8 -9.98 11.85 -10.14
C GLU A 8 -9.31 12.68 -9.04
N ILE A 9 -8.74 12.01 -8.03
CA ILE A 9 -8.00 12.68 -6.96
C ILE A 9 -6.67 13.22 -7.49
N ILE A 10 -5.95 12.44 -8.29
CA ILE A 10 -4.65 12.84 -8.85
C ILE A 10 -4.82 14.00 -9.82
N ASP A 11 -5.86 13.98 -10.67
CA ASP A 11 -6.09 15.00 -11.70
C ASP A 11 -6.55 16.34 -11.09
N GLU A 12 -7.21 16.34 -9.92
CA GLU A 12 -7.61 17.56 -9.20
C GLU A 12 -6.53 18.10 -8.24
N MET A 13 -5.44 17.36 -8.02
CA MET A 13 -4.40 17.78 -7.09
C MET A 13 -3.42 18.76 -7.74
N PHE A 14 -3.09 19.83 -7.00
CA PHE A 14 -1.95 20.69 -7.32
C PHE A 14 -0.59 20.08 -6.93
N MET A 15 -0.58 19.03 -6.11
CA MET A 15 0.62 18.34 -5.63
C MET A 15 0.80 16.97 -6.30
N VAL A 16 2.03 16.43 -6.30
CA VAL A 16 2.32 15.12 -6.90
C VAL A 16 2.08 13.99 -5.89
N ALA A 17 1.28 12.99 -6.28
CA ALA A 17 1.19 11.72 -5.55
C ALA A 17 2.37 10.80 -5.91
N GLU A 18 3.56 11.08 -5.37
CA GLU A 18 4.77 10.30 -5.65
C GLU A 18 4.61 8.82 -5.28
N GLY A 19 4.00 8.54 -4.12
CA GLY A 19 3.75 7.17 -3.65
C GLY A 19 2.90 6.34 -4.61
N VAL A 20 1.98 6.95 -5.37
CA VAL A 20 1.20 6.21 -6.39
C VAL A 20 2.07 5.82 -7.58
N LYS A 21 3.02 6.69 -7.95
CA LYS A 21 3.94 6.44 -9.07
C LYS A 21 5.07 5.48 -8.70
N SER A 22 5.58 5.55 -7.46
CA SER A 22 6.74 4.76 -7.01
C SER A 22 6.37 3.38 -6.48
N ALA A 23 5.13 3.17 -6.00
CA ALA A 23 4.72 1.90 -5.41
C ALA A 23 4.95 0.66 -6.31
N PRO A 24 4.72 0.67 -7.64
CA PRO A 24 5.06 -0.46 -8.51
C PRO A 24 6.54 -0.84 -8.45
N ALA A 25 7.45 0.14 -8.48
CA ALA A 25 8.88 -0.09 -8.43
C ALA A 25 9.31 -0.64 -7.06
N VAL A 26 8.74 -0.10 -5.97
CA VAL A 26 9.00 -0.60 -4.61
C VAL A 26 8.54 -2.05 -4.44
N MET A 27 7.37 -2.42 -4.96
CA MET A 27 6.88 -3.80 -4.91
C MET A 27 7.75 -4.74 -5.72
N ALA A 28 8.20 -4.32 -6.92
CA ALA A 28 9.12 -5.12 -7.74
C ALA A 28 10.46 -5.38 -7.02
N LEU A 29 11.01 -4.36 -6.34
CA LEU A 29 12.21 -4.52 -5.52
C LEU A 29 11.97 -5.43 -4.32
N ALA A 30 10.85 -5.27 -3.61
CA ALA A 30 10.49 -6.14 -2.48
C ALA A 30 10.40 -7.60 -2.92
N ASP A 31 9.78 -7.88 -4.06
CA ASP A 31 9.69 -9.24 -4.62
C ASP A 31 11.08 -9.76 -5.05
N GLN A 32 11.92 -8.91 -5.67
CA GLN A 32 13.27 -9.27 -6.10
C GLN A 32 14.19 -9.64 -4.92
N TYR A 33 14.11 -8.89 -3.82
CA TYR A 33 14.95 -9.10 -2.63
C TYR A 33 14.26 -9.98 -1.57
N GLN A 34 13.09 -10.53 -1.88
CA GLN A 34 12.29 -11.35 -0.96
C GLN A 34 12.02 -10.68 0.40
N VAL A 35 11.82 -9.36 0.39
CA VAL A 35 11.51 -8.56 1.58
C VAL A 35 10.00 -8.52 1.78
N ASP A 36 9.53 -8.98 2.93
CA ASP A 36 8.10 -8.87 3.26
C ASP A 36 7.73 -7.42 3.59
N MET A 37 6.72 -6.91 2.89
CA MET A 37 6.30 -5.52 2.94
C MET A 37 4.77 -5.43 3.08
N PRO A 38 4.17 -6.02 4.14
CA PRO A 38 2.72 -6.24 4.21
C PRO A 38 1.92 -4.94 4.14
N ILE A 39 2.38 -3.89 4.84
CA ILE A 39 1.74 -2.58 4.85
C ILE A 39 1.79 -1.93 3.46
N ALA A 40 2.98 -1.84 2.86
CA ALA A 40 3.15 -1.21 1.56
C ALA A 40 2.40 -1.97 0.45
N ARG A 41 2.33 -3.31 0.56
CA ARG A 41 1.57 -4.16 -0.36
C ARG A 41 0.07 -3.89 -0.27
N GLU A 42 -0.49 -3.79 0.94
CA GLU A 42 -1.90 -3.47 1.13
C GLU A 42 -2.25 -2.05 0.66
N VAL A 43 -1.39 -1.07 0.95
CA VAL A 43 -1.53 0.30 0.43
C VAL A 43 -1.50 0.31 -1.10
N PHE A 44 -0.57 -0.44 -1.71
CA PHE A 44 -0.47 -0.55 -3.18
C PHE A 44 -1.75 -1.09 -3.81
N GLN A 45 -2.38 -2.11 -3.21
CA GLN A 45 -3.65 -2.65 -3.71
C GLN A 45 -4.79 -1.63 -3.62
N VAL A 46 -4.81 -0.80 -2.59
CA VAL A 46 -5.82 0.25 -2.43
C VAL A 46 -5.65 1.35 -3.48
N VAL A 47 -4.42 1.85 -3.68
CA VAL A 47 -4.17 2.92 -4.67
C VAL A 47 -4.39 2.44 -6.10
N GLN A 48 -4.19 1.15 -6.39
CA GLN A 48 -4.53 0.54 -7.69
C GLN A 48 -6.02 0.27 -7.87
N GLY A 49 -6.85 0.56 -6.88
CA GLY A 49 -8.30 0.29 -6.91
C GLY A 49 -8.66 -1.21 -6.83
N LYS A 50 -7.71 -2.08 -6.50
CA LYS A 50 -7.90 -3.54 -6.37
C LYS A 50 -8.44 -3.94 -5.00
N SER A 51 -8.30 -3.07 -4.00
CA SER A 51 -8.79 -3.26 -2.64
C SER A 51 -9.41 -1.98 -2.07
N THR A 52 -10.17 -2.11 -0.99
CA THR A 52 -10.68 -0.95 -0.24
C THR A 52 -9.83 -0.74 1.01
N ALA A 53 -9.71 0.50 1.48
CA ALA A 53 -8.99 0.80 2.74
C ALA A 53 -9.49 -0.07 3.92
N LYS A 54 -10.79 -0.35 3.99
CA LYS A 54 -11.39 -1.22 5.01
C LYS A 54 -10.95 -2.68 4.88
N ARG A 55 -10.83 -3.18 3.65
CA ARG A 55 -10.33 -4.55 3.39
C ARG A 55 -8.84 -4.65 3.70
N ALA A 56 -8.05 -3.68 3.27
CA ALA A 56 -6.63 -3.60 3.57
C ALA A 56 -6.34 -3.58 5.07
N PHE A 57 -7.03 -2.72 5.82
CA PHE A 57 -6.91 -2.67 7.29
C PHE A 57 -7.21 -4.03 7.95
N ARG A 58 -8.29 -4.70 7.54
CA ARG A 58 -8.63 -6.04 8.05
C ARG A 58 -7.63 -7.12 7.63
N GLY A 59 -6.98 -6.97 6.47
CA GLY A 59 -5.90 -7.83 6.01
C GLY A 59 -4.71 -7.73 6.95
N LEU A 60 -4.27 -6.50 7.24
CA LEU A 60 -3.13 -6.22 8.12
C LEU A 60 -3.35 -6.68 9.57
N LEU A 61 -4.58 -6.59 10.09
CA LEU A 61 -4.88 -7.10 11.44
C LEU A 61 -4.70 -8.62 11.58
N ARG A 62 -4.64 -9.37 10.47
CA ARG A 62 -4.36 -10.81 10.48
C ARG A 62 -2.86 -11.11 10.47
N THR A 63 -2.02 -10.12 10.18
CA THR A 63 -0.57 -10.21 10.31
C THR A 63 -0.25 -10.06 11.79
N LEU A 64 0.34 -11.09 12.40
CA LEU A 64 0.81 -11.02 13.78
C LEU A 64 1.87 -9.90 13.85
N ALA A 65 1.65 -8.91 14.72
CA ALA A 65 2.70 -7.98 15.07
C ALA A 65 3.84 -8.79 15.72
N GLY A 66 4.99 -8.87 15.06
CA GLY A 66 6.19 -9.45 15.68
C GLY A 66 6.58 -8.64 16.91
N ALA A 67 7.17 -9.30 17.90
CA ALA A 67 7.75 -8.57 19.02
C ALA A 67 8.90 -7.69 18.49
N GLU A 68 8.93 -6.40 18.83
CA GLU A 68 10.04 -5.50 18.44
C GLU A 68 11.40 -6.01 18.93
N SER A 69 11.40 -6.91 19.92
CA SER A 69 12.59 -7.57 20.47
C SER A 69 13.15 -8.70 19.61
N GLU A 70 12.39 -9.23 18.65
CA GLU A 70 12.87 -10.24 17.73
C GLU A 70 13.22 -9.58 16.39
N PRO A 71 14.52 -9.45 16.05
CA PRO A 71 14.89 -9.15 14.68
C PRO A 71 14.56 -10.36 13.83
N GLY A 72 13.92 -10.11 12.68
CA GLY A 72 13.73 -11.13 11.63
C GLY A 72 15.04 -11.71 11.13
#